data_AF-A0A834BCN4-F1
#
_entry.id   AF-A0A834BCN4-F1
#
_cell.length_a   1.000
_cell.length_b   1.000
_cell.length_c   1.000
_cell.angle_alpha   90.00
_cell.angle_beta   90.00
_cell.angle_gamma   90.00
#
_symmetry.space_group_name_H-M   'P 1'
#
loop_
_entity.id
_entity.type
_entity.pdbx_description
1 polymer ?
#
loop_
_entity_poly.entity_id
_entity_poly.type
_entity_poly.pdbx_seq_one_letter_code
_entity_poly.pdbx_strand_id
1 'polypeptide(L)'
;MKGIKKSLTEEYLYLDFSHQVEGCIFPLHTSVTLFLLSYCDCKLFKVCLVLTRESTDVSLLSVLSQDVEIQTISRQELPAIVQSCHLPAVVETPDNFCRAGLAVVLRHIIHKSCEADPSKKEILELLGFKKTCLKACAEVSQWTRLCEITIPLAIENFLKESFNQHPTIPAEILQLEKKLSEPVRVHNDDKLRRQKLKQQKAARVGPSLAQEKIKSKVHVQETSEDVDSSSRSLELQVALSKLTVQEEPATPNREPSHIRKAKASDLPPLEHVFAEGLYFTLTDIVLLPCIHHFLLIICKKLSEKLVEFPLLAAWYQRIQEVPRVKTAASQCGIHFFQLPELPSTSDEPHPNLNGAPGVEEQNEPSFIGGPRPTMTKLMEKGIEAVFSPHPCPAWTLDWDHLPVAVSPKEGKMSSDRALRKQQQLNNLVYVVANQAKPGDRIVDFCSGGGHVGIVLAHMLPSCQVKSGS
;
A
#
# COMPACT_ATOMS: atom_id res chain seq x y z
N MET A 1 15.24 -38.67 -14.39
CA MET A 1 15.22 -37.23 -14.05
C MET A 1 14.66 -37.09 -12.65
N LYS A 2 15.52 -36.78 -11.66
CA LYS A 2 15.11 -36.59 -10.26
C LYS A 2 14.35 -35.28 -10.15
N GLY A 3 13.05 -35.34 -9.88
CA GLY A 3 12.28 -34.18 -9.45
C GLY A 3 12.85 -33.69 -8.14
N ILE A 4 13.35 -32.45 -8.13
CA ILE A 4 13.72 -31.74 -6.90
C ILE A 4 12.40 -31.53 -6.16
N LYS A 5 12.13 -32.36 -5.14
CA LYS A 5 11.16 -32.03 -4.10
C LYS A 5 11.65 -30.74 -3.46
N LYS A 6 11.04 -29.60 -3.78
CA LYS A 6 11.14 -28.39 -2.93
C LYS A 6 10.66 -28.83 -1.56
N SER A 7 11.57 -28.96 -0.59
CA SER A 7 11.22 -29.02 0.81
C SER A 7 10.40 -27.76 1.09
N LEU A 8 9.17 -27.92 1.57
CA LEU A 8 8.38 -26.81 2.09
C LEU A 8 9.14 -26.32 3.32
N THR A 9 9.82 -25.20 3.19
CA THR A 9 10.42 -24.51 4.33
C THR A 9 9.29 -24.00 5.20
N GLU A 10 9.32 -24.33 6.49
CA GLU A 10 8.33 -23.83 7.44
C GLU A 10 8.64 -22.37 7.73
N GLU A 11 7.60 -21.53 7.74
CA GLU A 11 7.72 -20.10 8.04
C GLU A 11 6.90 -19.75 9.28
N TYR A 12 7.56 -19.08 10.22
CA TYR A 12 6.98 -18.61 11.46
C TYR A 12 6.67 -17.12 11.35
N LEU A 13 5.42 -16.74 11.63
CA LEU A 13 4.97 -15.35 11.65
C LEU A 13 4.80 -14.90 13.10
N TYR A 14 5.61 -13.94 13.52
CA TYR A 14 5.60 -13.37 14.87
C TYR A 14 4.82 -12.05 14.87
N LEU A 15 3.83 -11.95 15.75
CA LEU A 15 2.93 -10.80 15.88
C LEU A 15 2.87 -10.33 17.33
N ASP A 16 2.80 -9.03 17.57
CA ASP A 16 2.64 -8.50 18.92
C ASP A 16 1.26 -8.83 19.48
N PHE A 17 1.23 -9.19 20.76
CA PHE A 17 0.00 -9.44 21.50
C PHE A 17 0.00 -8.66 22.82
N SER A 18 -1.03 -7.84 23.00
CA SER A 18 -1.30 -7.08 24.22
C SER A 18 -2.80 -7.05 24.47
N HIS A 19 -3.25 -7.37 25.67
CA HIS A 19 -4.66 -7.24 26.05
C HIS A 19 -5.01 -5.76 26.28
N GLN A 20 -6.01 -5.23 25.59
CA GLN A 20 -6.71 -3.99 25.98
C GLN A 20 -8.07 -4.33 26.60
N VAL A 21 -8.44 -3.60 27.65
CA VAL A 21 -9.63 -3.88 28.47
C VAL A 21 -10.90 -3.56 27.67
N GLU A 22 -11.82 -4.53 27.66
CA GLU A 22 -13.13 -4.55 26.96
C GLU A 22 -13.08 -4.69 25.43
N GLY A 23 -13.19 -5.94 24.97
CA GLY A 23 -13.14 -6.33 23.56
C GLY A 23 -11.70 -6.61 23.13
N CYS A 24 -11.45 -7.76 22.52
CA CYS A 24 -10.12 -8.16 22.06
C CYS A 24 -9.59 -7.25 20.95
N ILE A 25 -9.07 -6.07 21.28
CA ILE A 25 -8.38 -5.20 20.32
C ILE A 25 -6.91 -5.62 20.31
N PHE A 26 -6.52 -6.38 19.29
CA PHE A 26 -5.10 -6.63 19.01
C PHE A 26 -4.40 -5.31 18.66
N PRO A 27 -3.07 -5.20 18.88
CA PRO A 27 -2.26 -4.16 18.24
C PRO A 27 -2.61 -4.09 16.75
N LEU A 28 -2.73 -2.88 16.20
CA LEU A 28 -3.31 -2.70 14.86
C LEU A 28 -2.47 -3.37 13.78
N HIS A 29 -1.14 -3.42 13.93
CA HIS A 29 -0.26 -4.20 13.05
C HIS A 29 -0.61 -5.69 13.04
N THR A 30 -0.95 -6.25 14.21
CA THR A 30 -1.42 -7.64 14.36
C THR A 30 -2.79 -7.81 13.72
N SER A 31 -3.76 -6.93 14.03
CA SER A 31 -5.10 -6.94 13.42
C SER A 31 -5.04 -6.92 11.89
N VAL A 32 -4.23 -6.04 11.31
CA VAL A 32 -4.03 -5.92 9.85
C VAL A 32 -3.44 -7.21 9.28
N THR A 33 -2.44 -7.79 9.95
CA THR A 33 -1.79 -9.01 9.46
C THR A 33 -2.74 -10.22 9.50
N LEU A 34 -3.49 -10.38 10.59
CA LEU A 34 -4.51 -11.42 10.70
C LEU A 34 -5.64 -11.23 9.68
N PHE A 35 -6.07 -9.97 9.46
CA PHE A 35 -7.07 -9.64 8.44
C PHE A 35 -6.59 -10.07 7.04
N LEU A 36 -5.34 -9.81 6.68
CA LEU A 36 -4.82 -10.23 5.38
C LEU A 36 -4.72 -11.76 5.26
N LEU A 37 -4.27 -12.46 6.31
CA LEU A 37 -4.24 -13.92 6.31
C LEU A 37 -5.63 -14.51 6.06
N SER A 38 -6.65 -13.95 6.73
CA SER A 38 -8.05 -14.31 6.56
C SER A 38 -8.56 -13.95 5.16
N TYR A 39 -8.29 -12.74 4.66
CA TYR A 39 -8.66 -12.29 3.31
C TYR A 39 -8.09 -13.23 2.23
N CYS A 40 -6.83 -13.63 2.38
CA CYS A 40 -6.15 -14.53 1.47
C CYS A 40 -6.57 -16.01 1.65
N ASP A 41 -7.22 -16.36 2.75
CA ASP A 41 -7.40 -17.74 3.21
C ASP A 41 -6.03 -18.48 3.18
N CYS A 42 -5.08 -17.91 3.91
CA CYS A 42 -3.68 -18.34 3.92
C CYS A 42 -3.31 -19.07 5.22
N LYS A 43 -3.04 -20.37 5.11
CA LYS A 43 -2.71 -21.27 6.24
C LYS A 43 -1.24 -21.73 6.24
N LEU A 44 -0.38 -21.03 5.49
CA LEU A 44 1.01 -21.44 5.26
C LEU A 44 1.97 -21.10 6.41
N PHE A 45 1.56 -20.19 7.29
CA PHE A 45 2.41 -19.65 8.35
C PHE A 45 2.02 -20.24 9.70
N LYS A 46 3.01 -20.62 10.51
CA LYS A 46 2.82 -20.90 11.94
C LYS A 46 2.80 -19.57 12.68
N VAL A 47 1.65 -19.20 13.26
CA VAL A 47 1.47 -17.88 13.86
C VAL A 47 1.87 -17.91 15.33
N CYS A 48 2.79 -17.03 15.71
CA CYS A 48 3.30 -16.86 17.06
C CYS A 48 2.85 -15.51 17.60
N LEU A 49 1.94 -15.50 18.57
CA LEU A 49 1.54 -14.29 19.29
C LEU A 49 2.52 -14.04 20.44
N VAL A 50 3.20 -12.90 20.40
CA VAL A 50 4.26 -12.53 21.34
C VAL A 50 3.68 -11.67 22.44
N LEU A 51 3.68 -12.17 23.67
CA LEU A 51 3.20 -11.45 24.84
C LEU A 51 4.11 -10.26 25.15
N THR A 52 3.54 -9.06 25.05
CA THR A 52 4.23 -7.80 25.41
C THR A 52 4.13 -7.47 26.90
N ARG A 53 3.23 -8.13 27.63
CA ARG A 53 3.05 -8.02 29.09
C ARG A 53 2.73 -9.39 29.69
N GLU A 54 3.15 -9.63 30.93
CA GLU A 54 2.78 -10.82 31.70
C GLU A 54 1.27 -10.76 31.98
N SER A 55 0.48 -11.44 31.14
CA SER A 55 -0.96 -11.62 31.34
C SER A 55 -1.26 -13.10 31.18
N THR A 56 -1.92 -13.66 32.18
CA THR A 56 -2.13 -15.11 32.33
C THR A 56 -3.42 -15.61 31.70
N ASP A 57 -4.20 -14.77 31.02
CA ASP A 57 -5.53 -15.15 30.53
C ASP A 57 -5.53 -15.49 29.04
N VAL A 58 -5.17 -16.76 28.75
CA VAL A 58 -5.07 -17.35 27.41
C VAL A 58 -6.45 -17.71 26.82
N SER A 59 -7.52 -17.52 27.60
CA SER A 59 -8.88 -17.99 27.32
C SER A 59 -9.58 -17.33 26.10
N LEU A 60 -9.04 -16.21 25.60
CA LEU A 60 -9.66 -15.37 24.56
C LEU A 60 -9.23 -15.70 23.11
N LEU A 61 -8.26 -16.61 22.92
CA LEU A 61 -7.79 -17.04 21.59
C LEU A 61 -8.80 -17.90 20.83
N SER A 62 -9.86 -18.36 21.49
CA SER A 62 -10.93 -19.18 20.90
C SER A 62 -11.74 -18.45 19.81
N VAL A 63 -11.65 -17.11 19.74
CA VAL A 63 -12.37 -16.29 18.76
C VAL A 63 -11.63 -16.15 17.42
N LEU A 64 -10.30 -16.30 17.40
CA LEU A 64 -9.46 -16.13 16.19
C LEU A 64 -9.42 -17.33 15.24
N SER A 65 -10.42 -18.20 15.32
CA SER A 65 -10.75 -19.27 14.36
C SER A 65 -9.99 -20.60 14.52
N GLN A 66 -10.68 -21.68 14.17
CA GLN A 66 -10.28 -23.10 14.23
C GLN A 66 -9.26 -23.51 13.15
N ASP A 67 -8.79 -22.56 12.34
CA ASP A 67 -8.17 -22.82 11.03
C ASP A 67 -6.69 -22.43 10.90
N VAL A 68 -6.14 -21.66 11.85
CA VAL A 68 -4.73 -21.24 11.85
C VAL A 68 -4.06 -21.77 13.11
N GLU A 69 -2.89 -22.41 12.95
CA GLU A 69 -2.08 -22.86 14.09
C GLU A 69 -1.47 -21.63 14.77
N ILE A 70 -2.11 -21.21 15.87
CA ILE A 70 -1.69 -20.08 16.70
C ILE A 70 -1.08 -20.62 17.98
N GLN A 71 0.16 -20.21 18.26
CA GLN A 71 0.81 -20.42 19.54
C GLN A 71 1.12 -19.07 20.20
N THR A 72 1.10 -19.04 21.52
CA THR A 72 1.50 -17.87 22.30
C THR A 72 2.88 -18.10 22.87
N ILE A 73 3.77 -17.13 22.72
CA ILE A 73 5.14 -17.19 23.23
C ILE A 73 5.49 -15.91 24.00
N SER A 74 6.45 -16.02 24.91
CA SER A 74 7.07 -14.88 25.58
C SER A 74 8.09 -14.20 24.66
N ARG A 75 8.46 -12.96 25.00
CA ARG A 75 9.48 -12.22 24.24
C ARG A 75 10.87 -12.89 24.31
N GLN A 76 11.15 -13.65 25.36
CA GLN A 76 12.41 -14.36 25.56
C GLN A 76 12.54 -15.58 24.62
N GLU A 77 11.43 -16.14 24.17
CA GLU A 77 11.37 -17.28 23.26
C GLU A 77 11.50 -16.88 21.78
N LEU A 78 11.55 -15.57 21.48
CA LEU A 78 11.77 -15.10 20.13
C LEU A 78 13.16 -15.50 19.61
N PRO A 79 13.29 -15.91 18.33
CA PRO A 79 14.59 -16.06 17.70
C PRO A 79 15.39 -14.75 17.78
N ALA A 80 16.71 -14.84 17.98
CA ALA A 80 17.57 -13.67 18.16
C ALA A 80 17.48 -12.66 17.00
N ILE A 81 17.24 -13.14 15.78
CA ILE A 81 17.05 -12.28 14.61
C ILE A 81 15.75 -11.47 14.70
N VAL A 82 14.69 -12.03 15.29
CA VAL A 82 13.38 -11.37 15.48
C VAL A 82 13.42 -10.40 16.65
N GLN A 83 14.17 -10.71 17.72
CA GLN A 83 14.35 -9.80 18.86
C GLN A 83 14.94 -8.43 18.46
N SER A 84 15.65 -8.38 17.32
CA SER A 84 16.23 -7.15 16.76
C SER A 84 15.29 -6.40 15.80
N CYS A 85 14.06 -6.89 15.63
CA CYS A 85 13.08 -6.36 14.69
C CYS A 85 11.84 -5.84 15.44
N HIS A 86 11.11 -4.93 14.79
CA HIS A 86 9.72 -4.66 15.15
C HIS A 86 8.83 -5.73 14.54
N LEU A 87 7.79 -6.15 15.25
CA LEU A 87 6.77 -7.05 14.72
C LEU A 87 5.78 -6.26 13.86
N PRO A 88 5.20 -6.86 12.80
CA PRO A 88 5.27 -8.27 12.45
C PRO A 88 6.61 -8.67 11.82
N ALA A 89 7.00 -9.92 12.03
CA ALA A 89 8.18 -10.50 11.42
C ALA A 89 7.95 -11.95 10.97
N VAL A 90 8.51 -12.34 9.84
CA VAL A 90 8.49 -13.71 9.32
C VAL A 90 9.91 -14.26 9.28
N VAL A 91 10.10 -15.46 9.80
CA VAL A 91 11.37 -16.20 9.73
C VAL A 91 11.17 -17.50 8.95
N GLU A 92 12.07 -17.76 8.01
CA GLU A 92 12.16 -19.02 7.28
C GLU A 92 13.13 -19.96 7.99
N THR A 93 12.75 -21.22 8.15
CA THR A 93 13.61 -22.25 8.74
C THR A 93 14.61 -22.80 7.72
N PRO A 94 15.91 -22.93 8.06
CA PRO A 94 16.54 -22.56 9.35
C PRO A 94 16.70 -21.02 9.49
N ASP A 95 16.51 -20.49 10.70
CA ASP A 95 16.33 -19.08 11.15
C ASP A 95 17.39 -18.02 10.72
N ASN A 96 17.85 -18.08 9.48
CA ASN A 96 18.92 -17.26 8.94
C ASN A 96 18.40 -16.05 8.16
N PHE A 97 17.11 -16.03 7.87
CA PHE A 97 16.48 -15.00 7.05
C PHE A 97 15.18 -14.52 7.70
N CYS A 98 15.10 -13.21 7.94
CA CYS A 98 13.98 -12.56 8.59
C CYS A 98 13.44 -11.44 7.70
N ARG A 99 12.12 -11.44 7.48
CA ARG A 99 11.38 -10.34 6.89
C ARG A 99 10.67 -9.61 8.00
N ALA A 100 10.92 -8.32 8.19
CA ALA A 100 10.28 -7.54 9.24
C ALA A 100 9.72 -6.23 8.68
N GLY A 101 8.71 -5.70 9.37
CA GLY A 101 7.92 -4.56 8.92
C GLY A 101 6.62 -5.02 8.27
N LEU A 102 5.54 -4.31 8.57
CA LEU A 102 4.20 -4.67 8.17
C LEU A 102 4.07 -4.72 6.64
N ALA A 103 4.52 -3.70 5.90
CA ALA A 103 4.40 -3.72 4.44
C ALA A 103 5.18 -4.90 3.82
N VAL A 104 6.38 -5.20 4.33
CA VAL A 104 7.22 -6.30 3.84
C VAL A 104 6.55 -7.65 4.11
N VAL A 105 6.06 -7.87 5.34
CA VAL A 105 5.40 -9.11 5.74
C VAL A 105 4.09 -9.32 4.98
N LEU A 106 3.24 -8.31 4.87
CA LEU A 106 1.97 -8.42 4.15
C LEU A 106 2.17 -8.75 2.66
N ARG A 107 3.15 -8.10 2.02
CA ARG A 107 3.51 -8.42 0.63
C ARG A 107 4.02 -9.85 0.49
N HIS A 108 4.79 -10.34 1.45
CA HIS A 108 5.27 -11.72 1.48
C HIS A 108 4.12 -12.73 1.64
N ILE A 109 3.15 -12.45 2.50
CA ILE A 109 1.91 -13.25 2.64
C ILE A 109 1.19 -13.35 1.28
N ILE A 110 0.95 -12.21 0.61
CA ILE A 110 0.31 -12.20 -0.72
C ILE A 110 1.07 -13.08 -1.72
N HIS A 111 2.40 -12.95 -1.77
CA HIS A 111 3.23 -13.76 -2.66
C HIS A 111 3.09 -15.25 -2.37
N LYS A 112 3.22 -15.65 -1.10
CA LYS A 112 3.10 -17.05 -0.68
C LYS A 112 1.72 -17.64 -0.94
N SER A 113 0.65 -16.89 -0.68
CA SER A 113 -0.72 -17.34 -0.95
C SER A 113 -0.92 -17.65 -2.44
N CYS A 114 -0.38 -16.81 -3.33
CA CYS A 114 -0.51 -17.00 -4.78
C CYS A 114 0.43 -18.09 -5.33
N GLU A 115 1.56 -18.31 -4.69
CA GLU A 115 2.48 -19.42 -5.02
C GLU A 115 1.88 -20.78 -4.63
N ALA A 116 1.21 -20.85 -3.48
CA ALA A 116 0.55 -22.06 -3.01
C ALA A 116 -0.74 -22.37 -3.77
N ASP A 117 -1.49 -21.36 -4.17
CA ASP A 117 -2.71 -21.50 -4.97
C ASP A 117 -2.72 -20.55 -6.18
N PRO A 118 -2.27 -21.03 -7.35
CA PRO A 118 -2.26 -20.24 -8.58
C PRO A 118 -3.65 -19.86 -9.11
N SER A 119 -4.74 -20.35 -8.53
CA SER A 119 -6.10 -19.90 -8.88
C SER A 119 -6.42 -18.53 -8.28
N LYS A 120 -5.81 -18.18 -7.14
CA LYS A 120 -6.02 -16.92 -6.40
C LYS A 120 -5.20 -15.74 -6.97
N LYS A 121 -5.04 -15.65 -8.29
CA LYS A 121 -4.20 -14.61 -8.93
C LYS A 121 -4.69 -13.19 -8.67
N GLU A 122 -5.98 -13.01 -8.40
CA GLU A 122 -6.57 -11.73 -8.03
C GLU A 122 -5.98 -11.16 -6.73
N ILE A 123 -5.46 -12.00 -5.83
CA ILE A 123 -4.78 -11.53 -4.62
C ILE A 123 -3.50 -10.74 -4.98
N LEU A 124 -2.81 -11.09 -6.08
CA LEU A 124 -1.64 -10.32 -6.53
C LEU A 124 -1.99 -8.89 -6.94
N GLU A 125 -3.25 -8.60 -7.27
CA GLU A 125 -3.71 -7.25 -7.63
C GLU A 125 -3.69 -6.30 -6.42
N LEU A 126 -3.72 -6.82 -5.19
CA LEU A 126 -3.52 -6.03 -3.97
C LEU A 126 -2.17 -5.32 -3.98
N LEU A 127 -1.16 -5.85 -4.67
CA LEU A 127 0.14 -5.20 -4.79
C LEU A 127 0.11 -3.97 -5.72
N GLY A 128 -1.04 -3.67 -6.32
CA GLY A 128 -1.26 -2.52 -7.21
C GLY A 128 -0.53 -2.66 -8.54
N PHE A 129 -0.61 -1.60 -9.35
CA PHE A 129 0.03 -1.57 -10.67
C PHE A 129 1.53 -1.87 -10.58
N LYS A 130 2.02 -2.83 -11.38
CA LYS A 130 3.42 -3.29 -11.34
C LYS A 130 3.91 -3.72 -9.95
N LYS A 131 3.00 -4.12 -9.06
CA LYS A 131 3.29 -4.57 -7.69
C LYS A 131 3.99 -3.51 -6.82
N THR A 132 3.69 -2.22 -7.01
CA THR A 132 4.35 -1.10 -6.32
C THR A 132 3.66 -0.64 -5.04
N CYS A 133 2.42 -1.04 -4.75
CA CYS A 133 1.68 -0.66 -3.55
C CYS A 133 2.48 -1.04 -2.29
N LEU A 134 2.77 -0.06 -1.43
CA LEU A 134 3.59 -0.21 -0.22
C LEU A 134 4.94 -0.93 -0.44
N LYS A 135 5.53 -0.81 -1.64
CA LYS A 135 6.83 -1.43 -1.95
C LYS A 135 8.01 -0.66 -1.36
N ALA A 136 7.90 0.67 -1.33
CA ALA A 136 8.96 1.53 -0.83
C ALA A 136 8.92 1.57 0.70
N CYS A 137 10.08 1.55 1.36
CA CYS A 137 10.19 1.58 2.82
C CYS A 137 9.65 2.90 3.41
N ALA A 138 9.21 2.86 4.67
CA ALA A 138 8.65 4.02 5.37
C ALA A 138 9.64 5.20 5.54
N GLU A 139 10.95 4.93 5.47
CA GLU A 139 12.00 5.96 5.54
C GLU A 139 12.06 6.83 4.28
N VAL A 140 11.62 6.29 3.13
CA VAL A 140 11.70 6.96 1.82
C VAL A 140 10.34 7.35 1.24
N SER A 141 9.27 6.70 1.70
CA SER A 141 7.91 6.92 1.22
C SER A 141 7.04 7.46 2.34
N GLN A 142 6.63 8.73 2.21
CA GLN A 142 5.68 9.36 3.14
C GLN A 142 4.35 8.60 3.19
N TRP A 143 3.90 8.06 2.05
CA TRP A 143 2.67 7.26 1.99
C TRP A 143 2.82 5.94 2.73
N THR A 144 3.91 5.21 2.52
CA THR A 144 4.16 3.97 3.26
C THR A 144 4.27 4.26 4.75
N ARG A 145 4.99 5.31 5.16
CA ARG A 145 5.09 5.72 6.56
C ARG A 145 3.74 6.04 7.18
N LEU A 146 2.88 6.73 6.43
CA LEU A 146 1.54 7.10 6.87
C LEU A 146 0.70 5.85 7.15
N CYS A 147 0.62 4.93 6.19
CA CYS A 147 -0.20 3.73 6.30
C CYS A 147 0.37 2.70 7.28
N GLU A 148 1.69 2.48 7.24
CA GLU A 148 2.34 1.38 7.96
C GLU A 148 2.67 1.73 9.41
N ILE A 149 2.95 3.00 9.72
CA ILE A 149 3.49 3.40 11.01
C ILE A 149 2.57 4.39 11.72
N THR A 150 2.35 5.57 11.11
CA THR A 150 1.79 6.68 11.88
C THR A 150 0.29 6.55 12.11
N ILE A 151 -0.51 6.12 11.12
CA ILE A 151 -1.95 5.88 11.31
C ILE A 151 -2.21 4.81 12.38
N PRO A 152 -1.62 3.59 12.30
CA PRO A 152 -1.83 2.58 13.34
C PRO A 152 -1.48 3.11 14.74
N LEU A 153 -0.30 3.72 14.91
CA LEU A 153 0.12 4.24 16.21
C LEU A 153 -0.82 5.36 16.72
N ALA A 154 -1.22 6.27 15.84
CA ALA A 154 -2.11 7.36 16.18
C ALA A 154 -3.50 6.86 16.61
N ILE A 155 -4.05 5.85 15.93
CA ILE A 155 -5.32 5.23 16.32
C ILE A 155 -5.19 4.45 17.62
N GLU A 156 -4.10 3.71 17.84
CA GLU A 156 -3.91 3.04 19.14
C GLU A 156 -3.85 4.02 20.32
N ASN A 157 -3.22 5.18 20.14
CA ASN A 157 -3.19 6.23 21.14
C ASN A 157 -4.57 6.86 21.33
N PHE A 158 -5.26 7.17 20.23
CA PHE A 158 -6.63 7.68 20.24
C PHE A 158 -7.60 6.74 20.97
N LEU A 159 -7.48 5.42 20.76
CA LEU A 159 -8.27 4.41 21.46
C LEU A 159 -8.00 4.46 22.97
N LYS A 160 -6.72 4.48 23.39
CA LYS A 160 -6.32 4.58 24.80
C LYS A 160 -6.85 5.85 25.47
N GLU A 161 -6.76 6.99 24.80
CA GLU A 161 -7.27 8.27 25.31
C GLU A 161 -8.79 8.29 25.44
N SER A 162 -9.49 7.68 24.48
CA SER A 162 -10.95 7.67 24.45
C SER A 162 -11.58 7.02 25.68
N PHE A 163 -10.88 6.10 26.37
CA PHE A 163 -11.38 5.48 27.60
C PHE A 163 -11.47 6.45 28.78
N ASN A 164 -10.64 7.50 28.79
CA ASN A 164 -10.49 8.38 29.95
C ASN A 164 -11.05 9.79 29.73
N GLN A 165 -11.07 10.30 28.50
CA GLN A 165 -11.40 11.70 28.16
C GLN A 165 -12.07 11.82 26.77
N HIS A 166 -12.46 13.04 26.38
CA HIS A 166 -12.82 13.35 24.98
C HIS A 166 -11.55 13.28 24.12
N PRO A 167 -11.40 12.25 23.27
CA PRO A 167 -10.16 12.05 22.54
C PRO A 167 -10.02 13.09 21.44
N THR A 168 -8.80 13.59 21.22
CA THR A 168 -8.54 14.53 20.13
C THR A 168 -8.40 13.77 18.82
N ILE A 169 -9.00 14.28 17.74
CA ILE A 169 -8.90 13.67 16.42
C ILE A 169 -7.43 13.64 15.98
N PRO A 170 -6.89 12.48 15.58
CA PRO A 170 -5.50 12.39 15.13
C PRO A 170 -5.26 13.15 13.82
N ALA A 171 -4.14 13.87 13.75
CA ALA A 171 -3.75 14.64 12.57
C ALA A 171 -3.52 13.75 11.34
N GLU A 172 -3.11 12.51 11.56
CA GLU A 172 -2.90 11.49 10.52
C GLU A 172 -4.21 11.13 9.80
N ILE A 173 -5.35 11.17 10.50
CA ILE A 173 -6.66 10.92 9.90
C ILE A 173 -7.11 12.12 9.07
N LEU A 174 -6.85 13.34 9.53
CA LEU A 174 -7.05 14.56 8.73
C LEU A 174 -6.17 14.54 7.47
N GLN A 175 -4.92 14.07 7.60
CA GLN A 175 -4.02 13.89 6.47
C GLN A 175 -4.55 12.85 5.47
N LEU A 176 -5.13 11.75 5.95
CA LEU A 176 -5.73 10.73 5.10
C LEU A 176 -6.98 11.25 4.37
N GLU A 177 -7.88 11.94 5.07
CA GLU A 177 -9.05 12.59 4.46
C GLU A 177 -8.61 13.58 3.36
N LYS A 178 -7.61 14.43 3.65
CA LYS A 178 -7.01 15.32 2.66
C LYS A 178 -6.45 14.54 1.46
N LYS A 179 -5.76 13.43 1.70
CA LYS A 179 -5.24 12.58 0.62
C LYS A 179 -6.34 12.01 -0.28
N LEU A 180 -7.47 11.59 0.28
CA LEU A 180 -8.61 11.10 -0.50
C LEU A 180 -9.26 12.18 -1.37
N SER A 181 -9.09 13.47 -1.02
CA SER A 181 -9.57 14.60 -1.82
C SER A 181 -8.63 14.97 -2.99
N GLU A 182 -7.42 14.42 -3.04
CA GLU A 182 -6.49 14.67 -4.12
C GLU A 182 -6.93 13.96 -5.42
N PRO A 183 -6.70 14.53 -6.61
CA PRO A 183 -7.04 13.87 -7.87
C PRO A 183 -6.27 12.56 -8.08
N VAL A 184 -6.99 11.50 -8.47
CA VAL A 184 -6.39 10.19 -8.74
C VAL A 184 -5.56 10.22 -10.03
N ARG A 185 -4.42 9.54 -10.01
CA ARG A 185 -3.59 9.30 -11.21
C ARG A 185 -3.44 7.81 -11.44
N VAL A 186 -3.91 7.33 -12.58
CA VAL A 186 -3.77 5.93 -13.02
C VAL A 186 -3.08 5.84 -14.38
N HIS A 187 -2.55 4.66 -14.73
CA HIS A 187 -1.80 4.47 -15.98
C HIS A 187 -2.60 4.80 -17.25
N ASN A 188 -3.93 4.76 -17.18
CA ASN A 188 -4.88 5.06 -18.24
C ASN A 188 -5.73 6.31 -17.94
N ASP A 189 -5.22 7.23 -17.11
CA ASP A 189 -5.89 8.44 -16.60
C ASP A 189 -6.63 9.21 -17.71
N ASP A 190 -5.90 9.56 -18.78
CA ASP A 190 -6.42 10.33 -19.90
C ASP A 190 -7.63 9.66 -20.58
N LYS A 191 -7.61 8.33 -20.68
CA LYS A 191 -8.71 7.54 -21.28
C LYS A 191 -9.94 7.60 -20.37
N LEU A 192 -9.77 7.37 -19.08
CA LEU A 192 -10.87 7.35 -18.11
C LEU A 192 -11.49 8.74 -17.92
N ARG A 193 -10.68 9.79 -17.85
CA ARG A 193 -11.18 11.17 -17.72
C ARG A 193 -11.98 11.61 -18.94
N ARG A 194 -11.61 11.16 -20.14
CA ARG A 194 -12.40 11.36 -21.36
C ARG A 194 -13.73 10.61 -21.31
N GLN A 195 -13.75 9.40 -20.77
CA GLN A 195 -14.99 8.64 -20.57
C GLN A 195 -15.90 9.31 -19.52
N LYS A 196 -15.33 9.82 -18.41
CA LYS A 196 -16.07 10.60 -17.40
C LYS A 196 -16.72 11.84 -18.03
N LEU A 197 -15.97 12.57 -18.86
CA LEU A 197 -16.50 13.72 -19.58
C LEU A 197 -17.65 13.34 -20.54
N LYS A 198 -17.56 12.20 -21.23
CA LYS A 198 -18.64 11.72 -22.11
C LYS A 198 -19.90 11.37 -21.31
N GLN A 199 -19.77 10.67 -20.18
CA GLN A 199 -20.90 10.35 -19.31
C GLN A 199 -21.55 11.60 -18.71
N GLN A 200 -20.76 12.57 -18.22
CA GLN A 200 -21.27 13.85 -17.71
C GLN A 200 -22.01 14.65 -18.79
N LYS A 201 -21.52 14.61 -20.04
CA LYS A 201 -22.21 15.24 -21.18
C LYS A 201 -23.50 14.51 -21.54
N ALA A 202 -23.51 13.17 -21.51
CA ALA A 202 -24.71 12.37 -21.78
C ALA A 202 -25.79 12.58 -20.70
N ALA A 203 -25.40 12.63 -19.42
CA ALA A 203 -26.29 12.89 -18.30
C ALA A 203 -26.92 14.30 -18.35
N ARG A 204 -26.19 15.30 -18.86
CA ARG A 204 -26.71 16.67 -19.08
C ARG A 204 -27.68 16.79 -20.27
N VAL A 205 -27.73 15.81 -21.17
CA VAL A 205 -28.58 15.82 -22.38
C VAL A 205 -29.81 14.91 -22.18
N GLY A 206 -30.41 14.91 -20.98
CA GLY A 206 -31.55 14.05 -20.61
C GLY A 206 -32.73 14.05 -21.61
N PRO A 207 -33.62 13.04 -21.55
CA PRO A 207 -34.44 12.54 -22.66
C PRO A 207 -35.56 13.52 -23.04
N SER A 208 -35.22 14.48 -23.89
CA SER A 208 -36.18 15.26 -24.66
C SER A 208 -35.97 14.87 -26.12
N LEU A 209 -37.05 14.47 -26.81
CA LEU A 209 -37.09 13.90 -28.18
C LEU A 209 -37.19 12.36 -28.28
N ALA A 210 -38.08 11.73 -27.51
CA ALA A 210 -38.61 10.40 -27.88
C ALA A 210 -40.08 10.19 -27.44
N GLN A 211 -40.87 11.26 -27.33
CA GLN A 211 -42.32 11.17 -27.19
C GLN A 211 -42.99 11.80 -28.39
N GLU A 212 -42.94 11.13 -29.55
CA GLU A 212 -43.99 11.26 -30.54
C GLU A 212 -43.91 10.11 -31.55
N LYS A 213 -45.00 9.35 -31.65
CA LYS A 213 -45.23 8.14 -32.46
C LYS A 213 -44.61 6.89 -31.83
N ILE A 214 -45.36 5.91 -31.32
CA ILE A 214 -46.48 5.20 -31.94
C ILE A 214 -47.40 4.65 -30.83
N LYS A 215 -48.69 5.00 -30.86
CA LYS A 215 -49.76 4.21 -30.24
C LYS A 215 -50.09 3.06 -31.19
N SER A 216 -49.87 1.80 -30.82
CA SER A 216 -50.90 0.74 -30.85
C SER A 216 -50.37 -0.66 -30.49
N LYS A 217 -51.04 -1.25 -29.48
CA LYS A 217 -51.39 -2.67 -29.27
C LYS A 217 -50.35 -3.72 -28.78
N VAL A 218 -50.51 -4.05 -27.48
CA VAL A 218 -50.86 -5.36 -26.88
C VAL A 218 -49.84 -6.53 -26.90
N HIS A 219 -49.45 -6.91 -25.66
CA HIS A 219 -49.08 -8.24 -25.10
C HIS A 219 -47.73 -8.87 -25.48
N VAL A 220 -46.83 -9.08 -24.51
CA VAL A 220 -46.61 -10.32 -23.72
C VAL A 220 -45.42 -10.09 -22.78
N GLN A 221 -45.54 -10.70 -21.61
CA GLN A 221 -44.63 -10.87 -20.48
C GLN A 221 -43.17 -11.23 -20.82
N GLU A 222 -42.21 -10.61 -20.13
CA GLU A 222 -40.97 -11.26 -19.70
C GLU A 222 -40.28 -10.46 -18.58
N THR A 223 -39.88 -11.19 -17.55
CA THR A 223 -39.10 -10.77 -16.39
C THR A 223 -37.69 -10.36 -16.81
N SER A 224 -37.24 -9.16 -16.43
CA SER A 224 -35.83 -8.81 -16.45
C SER A 224 -35.48 -8.03 -15.18
N GLU A 225 -34.66 -8.68 -14.35
CA GLU A 225 -33.85 -8.05 -13.31
C GLU A 225 -32.89 -7.06 -13.99
N ASP A 226 -33.30 -5.81 -14.16
CA ASP A 226 -32.43 -4.75 -14.63
C ASP A 226 -32.78 -3.47 -13.87
N VAL A 227 -32.61 -3.54 -12.55
CA VAL A 227 -32.75 -2.40 -11.66
C VAL A 227 -31.34 -2.02 -11.21
N ASP A 228 -30.92 -0.80 -11.60
CA ASP A 228 -29.88 0.01 -10.93
C ASP A 228 -28.45 0.10 -11.53
N SER A 229 -28.29 -0.05 -12.85
CA SER A 229 -27.00 0.26 -13.50
C SER A 229 -26.75 1.75 -13.77
N SER A 230 -27.78 2.60 -13.61
CA SER A 230 -27.74 4.02 -14.03
C SER A 230 -27.23 5.02 -12.98
N SER A 231 -27.10 4.62 -11.71
CA SER A 231 -26.80 5.54 -10.59
C SER A 231 -25.32 5.58 -10.17
N ARG A 232 -24.50 4.60 -10.59
CA ARG A 232 -23.11 4.45 -10.10
C ARG A 232 -22.13 5.36 -10.86
N SER A 233 -21.22 6.01 -10.14
CA SER A 233 -20.15 6.81 -10.75
C SER A 233 -19.25 5.96 -11.66
N LEU A 234 -18.65 6.57 -12.68
CA LEU A 234 -17.74 5.87 -13.60
C LEU A 234 -16.62 5.16 -12.83
N GLU A 235 -16.05 5.85 -11.86
CA GLU A 235 -14.97 5.36 -11.03
C GLU A 235 -15.36 4.08 -10.30
N LEU A 236 -16.57 4.06 -9.71
CA LEU A 236 -17.09 2.90 -9.02
C LEU A 236 -17.39 1.74 -9.98
N GLN A 237 -17.91 2.03 -11.19
CA GLN A 237 -18.09 1.02 -12.24
C GLN A 237 -16.74 0.40 -12.67
N VAL A 238 -15.72 1.23 -12.90
CA VAL A 238 -14.37 0.78 -13.26
C VAL A 238 -13.75 -0.05 -12.14
N ALA A 239 -13.90 0.39 -10.89
CA ALA A 239 -13.39 -0.32 -9.73
C ALA A 239 -14.02 -1.70 -9.57
N LEU A 240 -15.35 -1.78 -9.62
CA LEU A 240 -16.08 -3.05 -9.49
C LEU A 240 -15.80 -4.02 -10.64
N SER A 241 -15.65 -3.51 -11.87
CA SER A 241 -15.33 -4.36 -13.03
C SER A 241 -14.02 -5.12 -12.89
N LYS A 242 -13.05 -4.60 -12.12
CA LYS A 242 -11.81 -5.31 -11.80
C LYS A 242 -11.95 -6.30 -10.65
N LEU A 243 -12.96 -6.15 -9.80
CA LEU A 243 -13.23 -7.05 -8.68
C LEU A 243 -14.08 -8.28 -9.06
N THR A 244 -14.92 -8.16 -10.08
CA THR A 244 -15.72 -9.26 -10.63
C THR A 244 -14.94 -9.99 -11.72
N VAL A 245 -14.75 -11.31 -11.56
CA VAL A 245 -14.19 -12.21 -12.57
C VAL A 245 -15.17 -12.34 -13.74
N GLN A 246 -15.24 -11.32 -14.60
CA GLN A 246 -15.79 -11.46 -15.94
C GLN A 246 -14.67 -11.16 -16.92
N GLU A 247 -14.42 -12.11 -17.83
CA GLU A 247 -13.51 -11.92 -18.95
C GLU A 247 -13.85 -10.61 -19.67
N GLU A 248 -12.85 -9.77 -19.90
CA GLU A 248 -13.02 -8.58 -20.73
C GLU A 248 -13.62 -9.00 -22.08
N PRO A 249 -14.69 -8.37 -22.57
CA PRO A 249 -15.09 -8.56 -23.96
C PRO A 249 -13.94 -8.09 -24.83
N ALA A 250 -13.33 -9.04 -25.55
CA ALA A 250 -12.30 -8.75 -26.53
C ALA A 250 -12.92 -8.01 -27.71
N THR A 251 -12.87 -6.68 -27.72
CA THR A 251 -12.73 -5.86 -28.94
C THR A 251 -12.23 -4.46 -28.59
N PRO A 252 -11.08 -4.01 -29.13
CA PRO A 252 -10.76 -2.59 -29.14
C PRO A 252 -11.64 -1.94 -30.20
N ASN A 253 -12.76 -1.33 -29.81
CA ASN A 253 -13.46 -0.40 -30.69
C ASN A 253 -12.49 0.74 -31.01
N ARG A 254 -11.91 0.71 -32.21
CA ARG A 254 -11.15 1.84 -32.80
C ARG A 254 -12.09 3.04 -32.81
N GLU A 255 -11.82 4.02 -31.94
CA GLU A 255 -12.56 5.29 -31.95
C GLU A 255 -12.34 6.02 -33.28
N PRO A 256 -13.41 6.55 -33.91
CA PRO A 256 -13.27 7.37 -35.10
C PRO A 256 -12.51 8.66 -34.81
N SER A 257 -11.61 9.02 -35.72
CA SER A 257 -10.61 10.10 -35.65
C SER A 257 -11.14 11.54 -35.62
N HIS A 258 -12.41 11.75 -35.31
CA HIS A 258 -13.08 13.05 -35.38
C HIS A 258 -13.78 13.43 -34.07
N ILE A 259 -13.03 13.50 -32.97
CA ILE A 259 -13.48 14.22 -31.78
C ILE A 259 -12.44 15.29 -31.47
N ARG A 260 -12.86 16.56 -31.52
CA ARG A 260 -12.04 17.73 -31.21
C ARG A 260 -11.24 17.50 -29.92
N LYS A 261 -9.91 17.58 -30.04
CA LYS A 261 -8.94 17.36 -28.96
C LYS A 261 -9.19 18.37 -27.81
N ALA A 262 -9.96 17.97 -26.80
CA ALA A 262 -9.96 18.69 -25.51
C ALA A 262 -8.54 18.63 -24.93
N LYS A 263 -8.04 19.76 -24.40
CA LYS A 263 -6.75 19.79 -23.72
C LYS A 263 -6.85 18.96 -22.44
N ALA A 264 -5.76 18.32 -22.03
CA ALA A 264 -5.74 17.48 -20.83
C ALA A 264 -6.08 18.25 -19.53
N SER A 265 -5.86 19.56 -19.52
CA SER A 265 -6.28 20.50 -18.46
C SER A 265 -7.80 20.60 -18.30
N ASP A 266 -8.56 20.32 -19.36
CA ASP A 266 -10.00 20.57 -19.42
C ASP A 266 -10.82 19.32 -19.12
N LEU A 267 -10.15 18.19 -18.83
CA LEU A 267 -10.81 16.92 -18.50
C LEU A 267 -11.16 16.90 -16.99
N PRO A 268 -12.34 16.37 -16.60
CA PRO A 268 -12.69 16.25 -15.19
C PRO A 268 -11.68 15.36 -14.44
N PRO A 269 -11.35 15.66 -13.17
CA PRO A 269 -10.47 14.80 -12.38
C PRO A 269 -11.16 13.48 -12.05
N LEU A 270 -10.36 12.44 -11.83
CA LEU A 270 -10.83 11.17 -11.25
C LEU A 270 -10.79 11.28 -9.72
N GLU A 271 -11.79 10.70 -9.08
CA GLU A 271 -11.91 10.67 -7.62
C GLU A 271 -11.50 9.31 -7.05
N HIS A 272 -11.10 9.33 -5.78
CA HIS A 272 -10.78 8.10 -5.07
C HIS A 272 -12.03 7.23 -4.89
N VAL A 273 -11.88 5.95 -5.24
CA VAL A 273 -12.80 4.87 -4.81
C VAL A 273 -12.24 4.17 -3.59
N PHE A 274 -10.93 3.95 -3.62
CA PHE A 274 -10.11 3.27 -2.64
C PHE A 274 -8.91 4.15 -2.26
N ALA A 275 -8.14 3.75 -1.27
CA ALA A 275 -7.15 4.60 -0.62
C ALA A 275 -6.07 5.16 -1.56
N GLU A 276 -5.57 4.34 -2.51
CA GLU A 276 -4.56 4.78 -3.49
C GLU A 276 -5.16 5.31 -4.80
N GLY A 277 -6.46 5.11 -5.04
CA GLY A 277 -7.12 5.58 -6.26
C GLY A 277 -8.38 4.79 -6.61
N LEU A 278 -8.44 4.26 -7.83
CA LEU A 278 -9.63 3.54 -8.30
C LEU A 278 -9.68 2.08 -7.89
N TYR A 279 -8.53 1.48 -7.58
CA TYR A 279 -8.41 0.03 -7.41
C TYR A 279 -8.20 -0.33 -5.95
N PHE A 280 -8.80 -1.44 -5.53
CA PHE A 280 -8.62 -2.01 -4.21
C PHE A 280 -7.20 -2.57 -4.09
N THR A 281 -6.45 -2.12 -3.10
CA THR A 281 -5.03 -2.45 -2.92
C THR A 281 -4.73 -2.91 -1.50
N LEU A 282 -3.49 -3.32 -1.27
CA LEU A 282 -2.99 -3.66 0.06
C LEU A 282 -3.12 -2.49 1.04
N THR A 283 -3.06 -1.24 0.55
CA THR A 283 -3.27 -0.07 1.41
C THR A 283 -4.66 -0.04 2.02
N ASP A 284 -5.69 -0.47 1.28
CA ASP A 284 -7.05 -0.56 1.82
C ASP A 284 -7.16 -1.61 2.93
N ILE A 285 -6.48 -2.75 2.77
CA ILE A 285 -6.38 -3.79 3.80
C ILE A 285 -5.69 -3.26 5.06
N VAL A 286 -4.61 -2.50 4.90
CA VAL A 286 -3.86 -1.89 6.01
C VAL A 286 -4.70 -0.86 6.77
N LEU A 287 -5.44 -0.02 6.05
CA LEU A 287 -6.21 1.06 6.66
C LEU A 287 -7.51 0.55 7.31
N LEU A 288 -8.12 -0.52 6.81
CA LEU A 288 -9.45 -0.96 7.25
C LEU A 288 -9.58 -1.18 8.77
N PRO A 289 -8.76 -1.99 9.45
CA PRO A 289 -8.88 -2.14 10.90
C PRO A 289 -8.70 -0.80 11.64
N CYS A 290 -7.74 0.03 11.19
CA CYS A 290 -7.44 1.32 11.81
C CYS A 290 -8.65 2.27 11.72
N ILE A 291 -9.21 2.44 10.51
CA ILE A 291 -10.32 3.34 10.25
C ILE A 291 -11.62 2.82 10.85
N HIS A 292 -11.83 1.50 10.87
CA HIS A 292 -12.96 0.88 11.56
C HIS A 292 -13.01 1.30 13.03
N HIS A 293 -11.90 1.14 13.76
CA HIS A 293 -11.81 1.51 15.17
C HIS A 293 -11.95 3.02 15.39
N PHE A 294 -11.36 3.84 14.51
CA PHE A 294 -11.56 5.29 14.53
C PHE A 294 -13.05 5.67 14.40
N LEU A 295 -13.72 5.18 13.35
CA LEU A 295 -15.13 5.49 13.09
C LEU A 295 -16.05 4.97 14.19
N LEU A 296 -15.74 3.82 14.80
CA LEU A 296 -16.50 3.31 15.95
C LEU A 296 -16.52 4.32 17.11
N ILE A 297 -15.37 4.92 17.42
CA ILE A 297 -15.28 5.92 18.48
C ILE A 297 -15.93 7.24 18.05
N ILE A 298 -15.70 7.69 16.80
CA ILE A 298 -16.34 8.91 16.27
C ILE A 298 -17.86 8.80 16.37
N CYS A 299 -18.46 7.72 15.87
CA CYS A 299 -19.91 7.56 15.92
C CYS A 299 -20.46 7.43 17.34
N LYS A 300 -19.70 6.85 18.28
CA LYS A 300 -20.15 6.67 19.67
C LYS A 300 -19.96 7.90 20.56
N LYS A 301 -18.91 8.69 20.34
CA LYS A 301 -18.46 9.74 21.29
C LYS A 301 -18.35 11.13 20.68
N LEU A 302 -18.20 11.25 19.37
CA LEU A 302 -17.94 12.50 18.64
C LEU A 302 -18.76 12.55 17.34
N SER A 303 -20.05 12.18 17.42
CA SER A 303 -20.89 11.98 16.23
C SER A 303 -20.98 13.22 15.34
N GLU A 304 -20.94 14.41 15.96
CA GLU A 304 -20.92 15.72 15.31
C GLU A 304 -19.66 15.97 14.48
N LYS A 305 -18.56 15.24 14.77
CA LYS A 305 -17.30 15.33 14.02
C LYS A 305 -17.28 14.46 12.77
N LEU A 306 -18.23 13.54 12.60
CA LEU A 306 -18.28 12.67 11.42
C LEU A 306 -18.43 13.48 10.11
N VAL A 307 -19.07 14.64 10.16
CA VAL A 307 -19.22 15.55 9.01
C VAL A 307 -17.89 16.09 8.46
N GLU A 308 -16.82 16.01 9.24
CA GLU A 308 -15.47 16.40 8.83
C GLU A 308 -14.78 15.31 7.98
N PHE A 309 -15.37 14.10 7.88
CA PHE A 309 -14.78 12.92 7.20
C PHE A 309 -15.67 12.29 6.12
N PRO A 310 -16.24 13.08 5.19
CA PRO A 310 -17.14 12.54 4.16
C PRO A 310 -16.46 11.50 3.24
N LEU A 311 -15.18 11.69 2.90
CA LEU A 311 -14.48 10.79 1.97
C LEU A 311 -14.09 9.47 2.65
N LEU A 312 -13.64 9.52 3.90
CA LEU A 312 -13.41 8.32 4.71
C LEU A 312 -14.70 7.55 4.98
N ALA A 313 -15.80 8.25 5.27
CA ALA A 313 -17.12 7.62 5.41
C ALA A 313 -17.53 6.89 4.12
N ALA A 314 -17.41 7.56 2.97
CA ALA A 314 -17.72 6.96 1.67
C ALA A 314 -16.76 5.81 1.31
N TRP A 315 -15.48 5.91 1.67
CA TRP A 315 -14.50 4.83 1.49
C TRP A 315 -14.87 3.61 2.35
N TYR A 316 -15.24 3.83 3.61
CA TYR A 316 -15.62 2.76 4.54
C TYR A 316 -16.94 2.08 4.15
N GLN A 317 -17.84 2.77 3.45
CA GLN A 317 -19.01 2.13 2.83
C GLN A 317 -18.58 1.28 1.63
N ARG A 318 -17.78 1.84 0.71
CA ARG A 318 -17.35 1.17 -0.52
C ARG A 318 -16.53 -0.10 -0.26
N ILE A 319 -15.66 -0.11 0.75
CA ILE A 319 -14.84 -1.29 1.08
C ILE A 319 -15.69 -2.50 1.49
N GLN A 320 -16.89 -2.29 2.02
CA GLN A 320 -17.83 -3.35 2.38
C GLN A 320 -18.46 -4.01 1.16
N GLU A 321 -18.40 -3.39 -0.02
CA GLU A 321 -18.89 -3.98 -1.27
C GLU A 321 -17.90 -5.01 -1.85
N VAL A 322 -16.65 -5.01 -1.38
CA VAL A 322 -15.63 -5.97 -1.81
C VAL A 322 -15.96 -7.36 -1.22
N PRO A 323 -16.25 -8.39 -2.04
CA PRO A 323 -16.82 -9.65 -1.54
C PRO A 323 -15.99 -10.32 -0.44
N ARG A 324 -14.66 -10.40 -0.62
CA ARG A 324 -13.75 -11.05 0.35
C ARG A 324 -13.53 -10.25 1.63
N VAL A 325 -13.79 -8.93 1.62
CA VAL A 325 -13.62 -8.07 2.80
C VAL A 325 -14.63 -8.43 3.89
N LYS A 326 -15.90 -8.66 3.53
CA LYS A 326 -16.95 -9.03 4.51
C LYS A 326 -16.63 -10.34 5.22
N THR A 327 -16.22 -11.36 4.48
CA THR A 327 -15.81 -12.65 5.05
C THR A 327 -14.63 -12.47 6.00
N ALA A 328 -13.58 -11.76 5.56
CA ALA A 328 -12.40 -11.54 6.39
C ALA A 328 -12.70 -10.74 7.65
N ALA A 329 -13.50 -9.68 7.53
CA ALA A 329 -13.93 -8.86 8.65
C ALA A 329 -14.65 -9.70 9.72
N SER A 330 -15.59 -10.56 9.31
CA SER A 330 -16.31 -11.43 10.25
C SER A 330 -15.39 -12.40 11.00
N GLN A 331 -14.37 -12.96 10.32
CA GLN A 331 -13.39 -13.86 10.92
C GLN A 331 -12.43 -13.15 11.87
N CYS A 332 -12.22 -11.85 11.69
CA CYS A 332 -11.35 -11.03 12.54
C CYS A 332 -12.12 -10.20 13.58
N GLY A 333 -13.41 -10.47 13.80
CA GLY A 333 -14.22 -9.74 14.78
C GLY A 333 -14.52 -8.28 14.41
N ILE A 334 -14.32 -7.89 13.15
CA ILE A 334 -14.71 -6.58 12.62
C ILE A 334 -16.18 -6.65 12.21
N HIS A 335 -17.03 -6.06 13.04
CA HIS A 335 -18.46 -5.96 12.78
C HIS A 335 -18.77 -4.60 12.15
N PHE A 336 -18.95 -4.59 10.83
CA PHE A 336 -19.37 -3.38 10.13
C PHE A 336 -20.67 -2.81 10.70
N PHE A 337 -20.75 -1.49 10.74
CA PHE A 337 -21.89 -0.74 11.23
C PHE A 337 -22.30 0.29 10.20
N GLN A 338 -23.58 0.65 10.19
CA GLN A 338 -24.08 1.73 9.36
C GLN A 338 -23.63 3.06 9.95
N LEU A 339 -23.00 3.88 9.10
CA LEU A 339 -22.71 5.27 9.44
C LEU A 339 -24.02 6.07 9.41
N PRO A 340 -24.20 7.04 10.33
CA PRO A 340 -25.28 8.01 10.23
C PRO A 340 -25.31 8.66 8.84
N GLU A 341 -26.50 8.90 8.29
CA GLU A 341 -26.64 9.63 7.03
C GLU A 341 -26.06 11.03 7.20
N LEU A 342 -24.94 11.32 6.51
CA LEU A 342 -24.48 12.69 6.40
C LEU A 342 -25.49 13.46 5.53
N PRO A 343 -25.86 14.70 5.89
CA PRO A 343 -26.69 15.53 5.04
C PRO A 343 -26.00 15.64 3.67
N SER A 344 -26.72 15.26 2.62
CA SER A 344 -26.25 15.41 1.25
C SER A 344 -25.96 16.89 1.03
N THR A 345 -24.68 17.24 0.90
CA THR A 345 -24.31 18.53 0.34
C THR A 345 -24.87 18.54 -1.08
N SER A 346 -25.94 19.31 -1.29
CA SER A 346 -26.34 19.73 -2.63
C SER A 346 -25.10 20.21 -3.38
N ASP A 347 -25.03 19.93 -4.69
CA ASP A 347 -24.02 20.42 -5.64
C ASP A 347 -24.03 21.97 -5.75
N GLU A 348 -23.88 22.67 -4.64
CA GLU A 348 -23.47 24.06 -4.60
C GLU A 348 -21.95 24.04 -4.79
N PRO A 349 -21.41 24.76 -5.79
CA PRO A 349 -19.97 24.89 -5.92
C PRO A 349 -19.46 25.51 -4.62
N HIS A 350 -18.62 24.75 -3.91
CA HIS A 350 -17.98 25.21 -2.68
C HIS A 350 -17.55 26.68 -2.87
N PRO A 351 -18.00 27.62 -2.02
CA PRO A 351 -17.38 28.94 -2.01
C PRO A 351 -15.92 28.65 -1.66
N ASN A 352 -15.02 29.03 -2.58
CA ASN A 352 -13.59 28.94 -2.37
C ASN A 352 -13.30 29.32 -0.93
N LEU A 353 -12.91 28.34 -0.11
CA LEU A 353 -12.20 28.61 1.13
C LEU A 353 -10.91 29.25 0.67
N ASN A 354 -10.97 30.57 0.51
CA ASN A 354 -9.80 31.41 0.38
C ASN A 354 -8.95 31.06 1.60
N GLY A 355 -7.91 30.26 1.35
CA GLY A 355 -6.80 30.18 2.27
C GLY A 355 -6.41 31.62 2.57
N ALA A 356 -6.21 31.93 3.85
CA ALA A 356 -5.27 32.98 4.21
C ALA A 356 -4.04 32.84 3.29
N PRO A 357 -3.44 33.93 2.80
CA PRO A 357 -2.43 33.89 1.76
C PRO A 357 -1.20 33.11 2.25
N GLY A 358 -1.28 31.79 2.11
CA GLY A 358 -0.14 30.92 2.06
C GLY A 358 0.53 31.31 0.76
N VAL A 359 1.68 31.96 0.91
CA VAL A 359 2.64 32.32 -0.13
C VAL A 359 2.42 31.40 -1.32
N GLU A 360 1.85 31.94 -2.40
CA GLU A 360 1.76 31.24 -3.67
C GLU A 360 3.19 30.82 -4.01
N GLU A 361 3.52 29.54 -3.77
CA GLU A 361 4.61 28.92 -4.48
C GLU A 361 4.20 28.99 -5.94
N GLN A 362 4.75 30.01 -6.61
CA GLN A 362 4.72 30.16 -8.05
C GLN A 362 4.87 28.76 -8.64
N ASN A 363 3.94 28.38 -9.51
CA ASN A 363 3.95 27.11 -10.22
C ASN A 363 5.28 26.97 -10.99
N GLU A 364 6.33 26.54 -10.29
CA GLU A 364 7.53 26.02 -10.90
C GLU A 364 7.08 24.73 -11.60
N PRO A 365 7.43 24.54 -12.88
CA PRO A 365 7.16 23.28 -13.56
C PRO A 365 7.69 22.16 -12.67
N SER A 366 6.81 21.21 -12.33
CA SER A 366 7.08 20.09 -11.42
C SER A 366 8.47 19.56 -11.69
N PHE A 367 9.35 19.68 -10.71
CA PHE A 367 10.73 19.29 -10.88
C PHE A 367 10.81 17.81 -11.26
N ILE A 368 11.17 17.53 -12.51
CA ILE A 368 11.46 16.17 -12.94
C ILE A 368 12.81 15.84 -12.30
N GLY A 369 12.76 15.11 -11.19
CA GLY A 369 13.93 14.73 -10.42
C GLY A 369 15.01 14.05 -11.26
N GLY A 370 16.26 14.20 -10.83
CA GLY A 370 17.42 13.53 -11.42
C GLY A 370 18.67 14.40 -11.31
N PRO A 371 19.89 13.81 -11.40
CA PRO A 371 21.12 14.54 -11.17
C PRO A 371 21.26 15.79 -12.05
N ARG A 372 20.92 15.70 -13.33
CA ARG A 372 21.04 16.83 -14.28
C ARG A 372 20.04 17.96 -13.98
N PRO A 373 18.72 17.70 -13.88
CA PRO A 373 17.78 18.72 -13.41
C PRO A 373 18.17 19.34 -12.06
N THR A 374 18.67 18.54 -11.11
CA THR A 374 19.05 19.03 -9.78
C THR A 374 20.25 19.98 -9.90
N MET A 375 21.27 19.58 -10.66
CA MET A 375 22.44 20.40 -10.94
C MET A 375 22.09 21.72 -11.62
N THR A 376 21.17 21.70 -12.59
CA THR A 376 20.68 22.92 -13.26
C THR A 376 20.01 23.86 -12.25
N LYS A 377 19.10 23.36 -11.40
CA LYS A 377 18.45 24.18 -10.37
C LYS A 377 19.44 24.72 -9.33
N LEU A 378 20.43 23.93 -8.93
CA LEU A 378 21.48 24.38 -8.01
C LEU A 378 22.25 25.55 -8.64
N MET A 379 22.66 25.44 -9.90
CA MET A 379 23.33 26.50 -10.64
C MET A 379 22.44 27.76 -10.78
N GLU A 380 21.16 27.61 -11.09
CA GLU A 380 20.19 28.72 -11.14
C GLU A 380 20.06 29.46 -9.81
N LYS A 381 20.32 28.76 -8.69
CA LYS A 381 20.34 29.34 -7.33
C LYS A 381 21.75 29.77 -6.88
N GLY A 382 22.72 29.81 -7.80
CA GLY A 382 24.10 30.23 -7.50
C GLY A 382 24.92 29.20 -6.73
N ILE A 383 24.45 27.95 -6.65
CA ILE A 383 25.16 26.84 -6.02
C ILE A 383 25.86 26.02 -7.11
N GLU A 384 27.16 26.19 -7.23
CA GLU A 384 27.98 25.38 -8.13
C GLU A 384 28.38 24.07 -7.44
N ALA A 385 28.05 22.93 -8.05
CA ALA A 385 28.55 21.67 -7.53
C ALA A 385 29.97 21.44 -8.05
N VAL A 386 30.91 21.37 -7.12
CA VAL A 386 32.33 21.08 -7.39
C VAL A 386 32.51 19.57 -7.43
N PHE A 387 32.91 19.05 -8.59
CA PHE A 387 33.27 17.64 -8.73
C PHE A 387 34.74 17.46 -8.41
N SER A 388 35.02 16.75 -7.32
CA SER A 388 36.37 16.30 -7.01
C SER A 388 36.64 14.94 -7.64
N PRO A 389 37.87 14.67 -8.11
CA PRO A 389 38.25 13.33 -8.52
C PRO A 389 38.17 12.37 -7.33
N HIS A 390 38.09 11.07 -7.62
CA HIS A 390 38.12 10.05 -6.57
C HIS A 390 39.39 10.23 -5.71
N PRO A 391 39.31 10.16 -4.36
CA PRO A 391 40.46 10.38 -3.48
C PRO A 391 41.66 9.46 -3.77
N CYS A 392 41.41 8.30 -4.38
CA CYS A 392 42.42 7.41 -4.91
C CYS A 392 42.06 6.98 -6.34
N PRO A 393 42.49 7.71 -7.39
CA PRO A 393 42.07 7.44 -8.78
C PRO A 393 42.50 6.07 -9.31
N ALA A 394 43.55 5.49 -8.71
CA ALA A 394 44.07 4.17 -9.07
C ALA A 394 43.27 3.01 -8.43
N TRP A 395 42.42 3.30 -7.45
CA TRP A 395 41.64 2.28 -6.77
C TRP A 395 40.37 1.96 -7.55
N THR A 396 40.12 0.68 -7.79
CA THR A 396 38.87 0.15 -8.34
C THR A 396 38.61 -1.23 -7.74
N LEU A 397 37.33 -1.61 -7.66
CA LEU A 397 36.99 -3.02 -7.48
C LEU A 397 37.51 -3.82 -8.66
N ASP A 398 38.11 -4.95 -8.35
CA ASP A 398 38.48 -5.96 -9.34
C ASP A 398 37.23 -6.78 -9.67
N TRP A 399 36.47 -6.28 -10.64
CA TRP A 399 35.21 -6.89 -11.07
C TRP A 399 35.38 -8.27 -11.70
N ASP A 400 36.57 -8.63 -12.16
CA ASP A 400 36.86 -9.91 -12.81
C ASP A 400 37.09 -11.03 -11.78
N HIS A 401 37.55 -10.66 -10.58
CA HIS A 401 37.75 -11.60 -9.46
C HIS A 401 36.53 -11.75 -8.54
N LEU A 402 35.54 -10.85 -8.66
CA LEU A 402 34.28 -10.98 -7.94
C LEU A 402 33.39 -12.07 -8.58
N PRO A 403 32.57 -12.78 -7.78
CA PRO A 403 31.60 -13.71 -8.33
C PRO A 403 30.69 -13.00 -9.34
N VAL A 404 30.49 -13.62 -10.51
CA VAL A 404 29.75 -13.03 -11.64
C VAL A 404 28.39 -12.48 -11.22
N ALA A 405 27.67 -13.20 -10.33
CA ALA A 405 26.36 -12.80 -9.80
C ALA A 405 26.34 -11.49 -9.00
N VAL A 406 27.50 -11.01 -8.52
CA VAL A 406 27.64 -9.74 -7.80
C VAL A 406 27.72 -8.55 -8.77
N SER A 407 28.10 -8.80 -10.02
CA SER A 407 28.26 -7.77 -11.04
C SER A 407 26.90 -7.21 -11.49
N PRO A 408 26.70 -5.88 -11.49
CA PRO A 408 25.52 -5.26 -12.09
C PRO A 408 25.30 -5.60 -13.57
N LYS A 409 26.32 -6.14 -14.26
CA LYS A 409 26.25 -6.58 -15.66
C LYS A 409 25.33 -7.79 -15.87
N GLU A 410 25.17 -8.65 -14.86
CA GLU A 410 24.29 -9.82 -14.93
C GLU A 410 22.79 -9.47 -14.81
N GLY A 411 22.48 -8.23 -14.41
CA GLY A 411 21.10 -7.74 -14.37
C GLY A 411 20.52 -7.45 -15.75
N LYS A 412 19.20 -7.26 -15.83
CA LYS A 412 18.49 -6.76 -17.05
C LYS A 412 18.76 -5.27 -17.32
N MET A 413 19.98 -4.80 -17.10
CA MET A 413 20.40 -3.42 -17.25
C MET A 413 21.18 -3.26 -18.56
N SER A 414 21.08 -2.09 -19.20
CA SER A 414 21.97 -1.78 -20.33
C SER A 414 23.43 -1.70 -19.87
N SER A 415 24.37 -1.97 -20.77
CA SER A 415 25.81 -1.89 -20.52
C SER A 415 26.22 -0.58 -19.84
N ASP A 416 25.74 0.55 -20.34
CA ASP A 416 26.04 1.87 -19.77
C ASP A 416 25.49 2.04 -18.35
N ARG A 417 24.31 1.48 -18.09
CA ARG A 417 23.68 1.56 -16.76
C ARG A 417 24.41 0.65 -15.78
N ALA A 418 24.86 -0.53 -16.23
CA ALA A 418 25.68 -1.44 -15.44
C ALA A 418 27.03 -0.81 -15.09
N LEU A 419 27.71 -0.19 -16.07
CA LEU A 419 29.00 0.50 -15.85
C LEU A 419 28.86 1.64 -14.84
N ARG A 420 27.83 2.50 -14.97
CA ARG A 420 27.56 3.56 -13.99
C ARG A 420 27.29 3.01 -12.60
N LYS A 421 26.57 1.88 -12.49
CA LYS A 421 26.32 1.23 -11.20
C LYS A 421 27.62 0.65 -10.62
N GLN A 422 28.48 0.04 -11.42
CA GLN A 422 29.80 -0.41 -10.97
C GLN A 422 30.66 0.75 -10.44
N GLN A 423 30.68 1.90 -11.13
CA GLN A 423 31.37 3.10 -10.67
C GLN A 423 30.81 3.63 -9.34
N GLN A 424 29.48 3.60 -9.16
CA GLN A 424 28.86 3.95 -7.87
C GLN A 424 29.27 2.99 -6.75
N LEU A 425 29.30 1.68 -7.03
CA LEU A 425 29.70 0.66 -6.08
C LEU A 425 31.18 0.78 -5.71
N ASN A 426 32.06 1.05 -6.67
CA ASN A 426 33.47 1.33 -6.42
C ASN A 426 33.60 2.42 -5.34
N ASN A 427 33.00 3.59 -5.56
CA ASN A 427 33.15 4.71 -4.64
C ASN A 427 32.65 4.38 -3.23
N LEU A 428 31.49 3.73 -3.12
CA LEU A 428 30.92 3.37 -1.80
C LEU A 428 31.77 2.32 -1.09
N VAL A 429 32.22 1.30 -1.81
CA VAL A 429 33.03 0.23 -1.24
C VAL A 429 34.41 0.74 -0.82
N TYR A 430 35.01 1.65 -1.58
CA TYR A 430 36.25 2.32 -1.19
C TYR A 430 36.14 2.98 0.18
N VAL A 431 35.08 3.76 0.38
CA VAL A 431 34.86 4.50 1.63
C VAL A 431 34.74 3.55 2.81
N VAL A 432 33.99 2.46 2.66
CA VAL A 432 33.77 1.48 3.73
C VAL A 432 35.02 0.65 3.99
N ALA A 433 35.68 0.13 2.94
CA ALA A 433 36.86 -0.72 3.07
C ALA A 433 38.04 -0.01 3.76
N ASN A 434 38.16 1.31 3.58
CA ASN A 434 39.20 2.09 4.26
C ASN A 434 38.89 2.41 5.74
N GLN A 435 37.65 2.20 6.19
CA GLN A 435 37.24 2.50 7.56
C GLN A 435 37.01 1.22 8.38
N ALA A 436 36.57 0.15 7.73
CA ALA A 436 36.19 -1.10 8.38
C ALA A 436 37.42 -1.84 8.95
N LYS A 437 37.24 -2.40 10.14
CA LYS A 437 38.22 -3.25 10.83
C LYS A 437 37.69 -4.68 10.97
N PRO A 438 38.56 -5.69 11.08
CA PRO A 438 38.14 -7.05 11.39
C PRO A 438 37.26 -7.09 12.65
N GLY A 439 36.11 -7.76 12.56
CA GLY A 439 35.10 -7.83 13.62
C GLY A 439 34.01 -6.75 13.55
N ASP A 440 34.15 -5.73 12.70
CA ASP A 440 33.15 -4.67 12.58
C ASP A 440 31.82 -5.20 12.03
N ARG A 441 30.72 -4.56 12.46
CA ARG A 441 29.38 -4.78 11.93
C ARG A 441 29.04 -3.66 10.97
N ILE A 442 28.90 -4.00 9.68
CA ILE A 442 28.58 -3.05 8.63
C ILE A 442 27.12 -3.25 8.25
N VAL A 443 26.33 -2.17 8.28
CA VAL A 443 24.91 -2.23 7.94
C VAL A 443 24.64 -1.38 6.72
N ASP A 444 24.17 -2.02 5.66
CA ASP A 444 23.78 -1.40 4.40
C ASP A 444 22.26 -1.17 4.37
N PHE A 445 21.85 0.10 4.35
CA PHE A 445 20.46 0.53 4.23
C PHE A 445 20.24 1.35 2.96
N CYS A 446 19.17 1.06 2.22
CA CYS A 446 18.71 1.84 1.07
C CYS A 446 19.69 2.00 -0.11
N SER A 447 20.74 1.16 -0.24
CA SER A 447 21.70 1.23 -1.38
C SER A 447 21.21 0.61 -2.69
N GLY A 448 19.98 0.06 -2.67
CA GLY A 448 19.31 -0.52 -3.83
C GLY A 448 19.76 -1.96 -4.12
N GLY A 449 18.90 -2.92 -3.77
CA GLY A 449 19.01 -4.32 -4.14
C GLY A 449 20.19 -5.09 -3.52
N GLY A 450 20.80 -4.56 -2.45
CA GLY A 450 21.92 -5.21 -1.76
C GLY A 450 23.26 -5.18 -2.51
N HIS A 451 23.38 -4.43 -3.60
CA HIS A 451 24.60 -4.43 -4.41
C HIS A 451 25.83 -3.95 -3.64
N VAL A 452 25.67 -3.02 -2.69
CA VAL A 452 26.79 -2.55 -1.85
C VAL A 452 27.12 -3.60 -0.79
N GLY A 453 26.11 -4.02 -0.02
CA GLY A 453 26.27 -5.03 1.03
C GLY A 453 26.86 -6.35 0.55
N ILE A 454 26.43 -6.87 -0.60
CA ILE A 454 26.96 -8.13 -1.17
C ILE A 454 28.45 -7.99 -1.54
N VAL A 455 28.85 -6.89 -2.19
CA VAL A 455 30.25 -6.65 -2.53
C VAL A 455 31.10 -6.51 -1.27
N LEU A 456 30.60 -5.77 -0.27
CA LEU A 456 31.30 -5.60 1.01
C LEU A 456 31.45 -6.90 1.78
N ALA A 457 30.41 -7.75 1.80
CA ALA A 457 30.44 -9.04 2.47
C ALA A 457 31.51 -9.96 1.87
N HIS A 458 31.71 -9.88 0.55
CA HIS A 458 32.76 -10.63 -0.13
C HIS A 458 34.16 -10.06 0.15
N MET A 459 34.32 -8.73 0.09
CA MET A 459 35.62 -8.08 0.26
C MET A 459 36.13 -8.04 1.69
N LEU A 460 35.23 -8.02 2.67
CA LEU A 460 35.54 -7.88 4.08
C LEU A 460 35.07 -9.12 4.85
N PRO A 461 35.67 -10.30 4.60
CA PRO A 461 35.19 -11.57 5.15
C PRO A 461 35.29 -11.65 6.69
N SER A 462 36.12 -10.80 7.30
CA SER A 462 36.25 -10.69 8.75
C SER A 462 35.25 -9.72 9.38
N CYS A 463 34.41 -9.03 8.59
CA CYS A 463 33.35 -8.16 9.08
C CYS A 463 31.99 -8.88 9.01
N GLN A 464 31.04 -8.51 9.87
CA GLN A 464 29.66 -8.94 9.75
C GLN A 464 28.88 -7.91 8.94
N VAL A 465 28.53 -8.24 7.70
CA VAL A 465 27.72 -7.36 6.84
C VAL A 465 26.25 -7.73 6.91
N LYS A 466 25.39 -6.75 7.20
CA LYS A 466 23.93 -6.87 7.17
C LYS A 466 23.38 -5.95 6.10
N SER A 467 22.55 -6.46 5.19
CA SER A 467 21.90 -5.67 4.15
C SER A 467 20.39 -5.65 4.39
N GLY A 468 19.79 -4.45 4.45
CA GLY A 468 18.33 -4.29 4.41
C GLY A 468 17.85 -4.31 2.96
N SER A 469 17.03 -5.29 2.59
CA SER A 469 16.45 -5.44 1.24
C SER A 469 14.95 -5.22 1.23
#